data_AF-A0A1H7N5P0-F1
#
_entry.id   AF-A0A1H7N5P0-F1
#
_cell.length_a   1.000
_cell.length_b   1.000
_cell.length_c   1.000
_cell.angle_alpha   90.00
_cell.angle_beta   90.00
_cell.angle_gamma   90.00
#
_symmetry.space_group_name_H-M   'P 1'
#
loop_
_entity.id
_entity.type
_entity.pdbx_description
1 polymer ?
#
loop_
_entity_poly.entity_id
_entity_poly.type
_entity_poly.pdbx_seq_one_letter_code
_entity_poly.pdbx_strand_id
1 'polypeptide(L)'
;MNKVLMLLLSLLLLGCQLTPSTVNKGANIERARLFTATTLANKAHNLSLSPQWLTDTKDEFWYERYSQNKGQQFIRVVDTKKHALFSQEKLQQALVDVPLNWQDKPLHNVSFDGKALSFSVEQQAYDCAIDTTPYRCTLNDTPPERSERYLSPNGKHFVKVEHYNLSLCRADTESCQQLTRDGTENTPYALKHPYPETLLAAKNFDSQQHLQVYWSDDSQYLISYKLFRAGVNKLTLTDSTAGDDFSVDTVSYYYPQAGDETLPMAQLYLIDVAKQQGTLLAAPKVMQTYYGGALWGNGITTRFITMIDVVATANTIYAKL
;
A
#
# COMPACT_ATOMS: atom_id res chain seq x y z
N MET A 1 48.89 48.94 48.00
CA MET A 1 47.58 48.26 47.92
C MET A 1 47.30 47.92 46.46
N ASN A 2 47.95 46.89 45.86
CA ASN A 2 47.69 46.51 44.46
C ASN A 2 48.27 45.17 43.97
N LYS A 3 48.82 44.31 44.83
CA LYS A 3 49.35 42.99 44.40
C LYS A 3 48.59 41.81 45.02
N VAL A 4 48.15 41.92 46.27
CA VAL A 4 47.38 40.86 46.96
C VAL A 4 45.94 40.76 46.45
N LEU A 5 45.29 41.90 46.18
CA LEU A 5 43.93 41.92 45.61
C LEU A 5 43.91 41.39 44.16
N MET A 6 44.98 41.60 43.41
CA MET A 6 45.13 41.06 42.05
C MET A 6 45.35 39.54 42.03
N LEU A 7 46.01 39.00 43.07
CA LEU A 7 46.25 37.56 43.20
C LEU A 7 45.01 36.78 43.68
N LEU A 8 44.15 37.41 44.49
CA LEU A 8 42.88 36.81 44.90
C LEU A 8 41.85 36.82 43.77
N LEU A 9 41.87 37.84 42.91
CA LEU A 9 40.96 37.91 41.75
C LEU A 9 41.34 36.89 40.66
N SER A 10 42.63 36.55 40.51
CA SER A 10 43.07 35.50 39.58
C SER A 10 42.78 34.07 40.07
N LEU A 11 42.71 33.85 41.40
CA LEU A 11 42.39 32.52 41.95
C LEU A 11 40.88 32.17 41.85
N LEU A 12 40.00 33.17 41.89
CA LEU A 12 38.55 32.99 41.72
C LEU A 12 38.12 32.71 40.27
N LEU A 13 38.98 33.00 39.29
CA LEU A 13 38.71 32.74 37.86
C LEU A 13 39.04 31.30 37.41
N LEU A 14 39.67 30.47 38.25
CA LEU A 14 39.92 29.05 37.94
C LEU A 14 38.80 28.09 38.41
N GLY A 15 37.80 28.58 39.14
CA GLY A 15 36.76 27.74 39.78
C GLY A 15 35.60 27.31 38.89
N CYS A 16 35.46 27.84 37.67
CA CYS A 16 34.37 27.48 36.76
C CYS A 16 34.90 26.92 35.43
N GLN A 17 35.69 25.84 35.50
CA GLN A 17 35.68 24.90 34.38
C GLN A 17 34.45 24.01 34.56
N LEU A 18 33.32 24.47 34.01
CA LEU A 18 32.23 23.58 33.61
C LEU A 18 32.87 22.48 32.76
N THR A 19 33.08 21.29 33.31
CA THR A 19 33.38 20.13 32.49
C THR A 19 32.22 20.01 31.50
N PRO A 20 32.45 20.21 30.19
CA PRO A 20 31.39 19.92 29.25
C PRO A 20 31.14 18.43 29.42
N SER A 21 29.94 18.06 29.89
CA SER A 21 29.49 16.69 29.75
C SER A 21 29.49 16.46 28.24
N THR A 22 30.56 15.86 27.73
CA THR A 22 30.61 15.32 26.38
C THR A 22 29.65 14.17 26.38
N VAL A 23 28.36 14.48 26.23
CA VAL A 23 27.34 13.53 25.85
C VAL A 23 27.95 12.80 24.67
N ASN A 24 28.29 11.53 24.85
CA ASN A 24 28.96 10.74 23.82
C ASN A 24 27.97 10.61 22.65
N LYS A 25 28.01 11.59 21.74
CA LYS A 25 27.06 11.74 20.65
C LYS A 25 27.07 10.47 19.79
N GLY A 26 28.22 9.82 19.63
CA GLY A 26 28.35 8.54 18.92
C GLY A 26 27.56 7.40 19.57
N ALA A 27 27.70 7.20 20.89
CA ALA A 27 26.94 6.18 21.61
C ALA A 27 25.42 6.42 21.57
N ASN A 28 25.00 7.69 21.62
CA ASN A 28 23.59 8.06 21.49
C ASN A 28 23.06 7.87 20.06
N ILE A 29 23.86 8.13 19.03
CA ILE A 29 23.50 7.90 17.63
C ILE A 29 23.37 6.40 17.33
N GLU A 30 24.30 5.56 17.80
CA GLU A 30 24.20 4.11 17.60
C GLU A 30 22.98 3.52 18.31
N ARG A 31 22.69 3.98 19.54
CA ARG A 31 21.48 3.58 20.24
C ARG A 31 20.22 4.06 19.51
N ALA A 32 20.20 5.29 19.01
CA ALA A 32 19.07 5.82 18.23
C ALA A 32 18.86 5.04 16.92
N ARG A 33 19.93 4.53 16.28
CA ARG A 33 19.86 3.71 15.07
C ARG A 33 19.03 2.44 15.28
N LEU A 34 19.07 1.85 16.49
CA LEU A 34 18.25 0.69 16.86
C LEU A 34 16.75 0.97 16.86
N PHE A 35 16.35 2.24 17.01
CA PHE A 35 14.96 2.70 17.03
C PHE A 35 14.53 3.37 15.73
N THR A 36 15.33 3.24 14.66
CA THR A 36 14.89 3.65 13.31
C THR A 36 13.73 2.77 12.86
N ALA A 37 12.84 3.33 12.02
CA ALA A 37 11.70 2.60 11.48
C ALA A 37 12.14 1.28 10.81
N THR A 38 13.24 1.28 10.07
CA THR A 38 13.80 0.09 9.40
C THR A 38 14.24 -0.98 10.39
N THR A 39 14.93 -0.60 11.48
CA THR A 39 15.43 -1.56 12.46
C THR A 39 14.31 -2.09 13.36
N LEU A 40 13.32 -1.25 13.68
CA LEU A 40 12.12 -1.66 14.41
C LEU A 40 11.21 -2.56 13.56
N ALA A 41 11.08 -2.30 12.26
CA ALA A 41 10.31 -3.14 11.35
C ALA A 41 10.81 -4.60 11.31
N ASN A 42 12.14 -4.79 11.45
CA ASN A 42 12.76 -6.13 11.53
C ASN A 42 12.64 -6.78 12.91
N LYS A 43 12.10 -6.09 13.93
CA LYS A 43 11.97 -6.60 15.30
C LYS A 43 10.52 -6.77 15.73
N ALA A 44 9.61 -5.97 15.18
CA ALA A 44 8.20 -5.97 15.51
C ALA A 44 7.40 -6.68 14.42
N HIS A 45 7.16 -7.98 14.61
CA HIS A 45 6.35 -8.80 13.73
C HIS A 45 4.98 -9.07 14.34
N ASN A 46 3.96 -9.29 13.48
CA ASN A 46 2.61 -9.69 13.90
C ASN A 46 1.91 -8.67 14.82
N LEU A 47 2.24 -7.38 14.68
CA LEU A 47 1.60 -6.30 15.45
C LEU A 47 0.10 -6.16 15.15
N SER A 48 -0.28 -6.49 13.92
CA SER A 48 -1.66 -6.65 13.48
C SER A 48 -1.71 -7.88 12.57
N LEU A 49 -2.80 -8.63 12.67
CA LEU A 49 -3.07 -9.81 11.85
C LEU A 49 -4.43 -9.60 11.21
N SER A 50 -4.51 -9.75 9.89
CA SER A 50 -5.77 -9.62 9.14
C SER A 50 -6.33 -11.02 8.85
N PRO A 51 -7.44 -11.42 9.51
CA PRO A 51 -8.09 -12.69 9.24
C PRO A 51 -8.86 -12.65 7.91
N GLN A 52 -8.68 -13.68 7.10
CA GLN A 52 -9.39 -13.93 5.85
C GLN A 52 -10.38 -15.08 6.07
N TRP A 53 -11.67 -14.76 6.11
CA TRP A 53 -12.74 -15.73 6.41
C TRP A 53 -13.12 -16.56 5.18
N LEU A 54 -13.31 -17.87 5.36
CA LEU A 54 -13.79 -18.75 4.30
C LEU A 54 -15.32 -18.65 4.20
N THR A 55 -15.84 -18.45 3.00
CA THR A 55 -17.28 -18.20 2.76
C THR A 55 -18.16 -19.44 2.98
N ASP A 56 -17.61 -20.63 2.77
CA ASP A 56 -18.39 -21.88 2.73
C ASP A 56 -18.48 -22.58 4.10
N THR A 57 -17.71 -22.13 5.10
CA THR A 57 -17.61 -22.75 6.41
C THR A 57 -17.86 -21.74 7.52
N LYS A 58 -18.69 -22.12 8.50
CA LYS A 58 -18.85 -21.32 9.72
C LYS A 58 -17.60 -21.54 10.58
N ASP A 59 -17.02 -20.44 11.06
CA ASP A 59 -15.91 -20.43 12.02
C ASP A 59 -14.52 -20.85 11.51
N GLU A 60 -14.28 -20.76 10.19
CA GLU A 60 -12.94 -20.95 9.62
C GLU A 60 -12.39 -19.67 8.99
N PHE A 61 -11.14 -19.36 9.31
CA PHE A 61 -10.40 -18.26 8.69
C PHE A 61 -8.92 -18.61 8.62
N TRP A 62 -8.18 -17.88 7.82
CA TRP A 62 -6.72 -17.96 7.79
C TRP A 62 -6.09 -16.58 7.89
N TYR A 63 -4.82 -16.51 8.26
CA TYR A 63 -4.08 -15.25 8.30
C TYR A 63 -2.59 -15.48 8.03
N GLU A 64 -1.96 -14.47 7.44
CA GLU A 64 -0.50 -14.42 7.30
C GLU A 64 0.14 -13.95 8.61
N ARG A 65 1.29 -14.53 8.95
CA ARG A 65 2.16 -14.07 10.03
C ARG A 65 3.62 -14.24 9.65
N TYR A 66 4.52 -13.62 10.40
CA TYR A 66 5.96 -13.82 10.28
C TYR A 66 6.56 -14.46 11.54
N SER A 67 7.50 -15.38 11.35
CA SER A 67 8.26 -16.06 12.40
C SER A 67 9.76 -15.87 12.12
N GLN A 68 10.54 -15.47 13.13
CA GLN A 68 11.99 -15.28 12.94
C GLN A 68 12.72 -16.55 12.48
N ASN A 69 12.22 -17.72 12.89
CA ASN A 69 12.85 -19.01 12.57
C ASN A 69 12.31 -19.64 11.28
N LYS A 70 11.10 -19.27 10.84
CA LYS A 70 10.38 -19.93 9.73
C LYS A 70 9.94 -18.96 8.62
N GLY A 71 10.28 -17.69 8.73
CA GLY A 71 9.88 -16.64 7.80
C GLY A 71 8.37 -16.41 7.75
N GLN A 72 7.87 -16.09 6.56
CA GLN A 72 6.46 -15.95 6.23
C GLN A 72 5.69 -17.26 6.44
N GLN A 73 4.57 -17.22 7.17
CA GLN A 73 3.72 -18.38 7.43
C GLN A 73 2.25 -18.02 7.25
N PHE A 74 1.46 -19.01 6.83
CA PHE A 74 0.01 -18.90 6.71
C PHE A 74 -0.63 -19.88 7.68
N ILE A 75 -1.50 -19.37 8.55
CA ILE A 75 -2.15 -20.15 9.61
C ILE A 75 -3.63 -20.23 9.33
N ARG A 76 -4.17 -21.45 9.23
CA ARG A 76 -5.62 -21.72 9.19
C ARG A 76 -6.11 -22.00 10.59
N VAL A 77 -7.27 -21.44 10.94
CA VAL A 77 -7.96 -21.67 12.20
C VAL A 77 -9.28 -22.39 11.88
N VAL A 78 -9.47 -23.56 12.49
CA VAL A 78 -10.69 -24.38 12.38
C VAL A 78 -11.09 -24.76 13.79
N ASP A 79 -12.33 -24.49 14.20
CA ASP A 79 -12.83 -24.76 15.55
C ASP A 79 -11.87 -24.29 16.65
N THR A 80 -11.34 -23.06 16.51
CA THR A 80 -10.34 -22.43 17.40
C THR A 80 -8.94 -23.07 17.42
N LYS A 81 -8.71 -24.15 16.67
CA LYS A 81 -7.41 -24.81 16.56
C LYS A 81 -6.60 -24.24 15.40
N LYS A 82 -5.31 -24.00 15.64
CA LYS A 82 -4.38 -23.39 14.67
C LYS A 82 -3.58 -24.47 13.94
N HIS A 83 -3.60 -24.43 12.63
CA HIS A 83 -2.88 -25.33 11.74
C HIS A 83 -2.10 -24.52 10.71
N ALA A 84 -1.00 -25.07 10.18
CA ALA A 84 -0.40 -24.50 8.98
C ALA A 84 -1.42 -24.61 7.83
N LEU A 85 -1.60 -23.54 7.06
CA LEU A 85 -2.51 -23.53 5.91
C LEU A 85 -2.08 -24.55 4.85
N PHE A 86 -0.77 -24.64 4.64
CA PHE A 86 -0.11 -25.61 3.76
C PHE A 86 1.30 -25.94 4.28
N SER A 87 1.94 -26.99 3.74
CA SER A 87 3.36 -27.28 4.00
C SER A 87 4.26 -26.49 3.07
N GLN A 88 5.15 -25.69 3.64
CA GLN A 88 6.15 -24.91 2.90
C GLN A 88 7.07 -25.80 2.08
N GLU A 89 7.41 -26.98 2.62
CA GLU A 89 8.25 -27.98 1.96
C GLU A 89 7.55 -28.58 0.75
N LYS A 90 6.26 -28.94 0.87
CA LYS A 90 5.47 -29.44 -0.26
C LYS A 90 5.24 -28.38 -1.33
N LEU A 91 5.09 -27.11 -0.95
CA LEU A 91 4.96 -26.02 -1.92
C LEU A 91 6.27 -25.80 -2.69
N GLN A 92 7.42 -25.81 -2.01
CA GLN A 92 8.73 -25.72 -2.68
C GLN A 92 8.96 -26.89 -3.64
N GLN A 93 8.47 -28.09 -3.32
CA GLN A 93 8.55 -29.26 -4.21
C GLN A 93 7.66 -29.13 -5.46
N ALA A 94 6.53 -28.41 -5.36
CA ALA A 94 5.63 -28.20 -6.48
C ALA A 94 6.11 -27.07 -7.41
N LEU A 95 6.93 -26.14 -6.91
CA LEU A 95 7.50 -25.01 -7.64
C LEU A 95 9.02 -25.17 -7.79
N VAL A 96 9.43 -26.24 -8.48
CA VAL A 96 10.86 -26.62 -8.57
C VAL A 96 11.74 -25.51 -9.13
N ASP A 97 11.21 -24.73 -10.08
CA ASP A 97 11.94 -23.68 -10.78
C ASP A 97 11.87 -22.31 -10.08
N VAL A 98 11.14 -22.19 -8.97
CA VAL A 98 10.95 -20.93 -8.23
C VAL A 98 11.59 -21.04 -6.84
N PRO A 99 12.73 -20.38 -6.58
CA PRO A 99 13.36 -20.43 -5.28
C PRO A 99 12.54 -19.62 -4.25
N LEU A 100 12.00 -20.28 -3.22
CA LEU A 100 11.24 -19.60 -2.17
C LEU A 100 12.10 -19.38 -0.92
N ASN A 101 12.56 -18.15 -0.71
CA ASN A 101 13.15 -17.76 0.57
C ASN A 101 12.10 -17.20 1.52
N TRP A 102 11.56 -18.06 2.41
CA TRP A 102 10.54 -17.68 3.39
C TRP A 102 10.93 -16.50 4.28
N GLN A 103 12.23 -16.28 4.54
CA GLN A 103 12.70 -15.15 5.35
C GLN A 103 12.41 -13.80 4.69
N ASP A 104 12.34 -13.76 3.36
CA ASP A 104 12.12 -12.56 2.55
C ASP A 104 10.65 -12.34 2.21
N LYS A 105 9.74 -13.20 2.71
CA LYS A 105 8.29 -13.18 2.41
C LYS A 105 7.99 -13.29 0.91
N PRO A 106 8.29 -14.45 0.29
CA PRO A 106 8.30 -14.58 -1.16
C PRO A 106 6.89 -14.60 -1.78
N LEU A 107 5.85 -14.92 -1.00
CA LEU A 107 4.48 -14.96 -1.51
C LEU A 107 3.78 -13.62 -1.30
N HIS A 108 3.14 -13.13 -2.34
CA HIS A 108 2.31 -11.92 -2.33
C HIS A 108 0.92 -12.21 -2.89
N ASN A 109 -0.07 -11.35 -2.57
CA ASN A 109 -1.45 -11.49 -3.04
C ASN A 109 -2.04 -12.89 -2.80
N VAL A 110 -1.76 -13.47 -1.63
CA VAL A 110 -2.18 -14.84 -1.31
C VAL A 110 -3.69 -14.88 -1.10
N SER A 111 -4.36 -15.81 -1.76
CA SER A 111 -5.77 -16.13 -1.60
C SER A 111 -5.93 -17.64 -1.41
N PHE A 112 -6.92 -18.05 -0.65
CA PHE A 112 -7.24 -19.45 -0.41
C PHE A 112 -8.76 -19.62 -0.30
N ASP A 113 -9.32 -20.49 -1.14
CA ASP A 113 -10.76 -20.72 -1.26
C ASP A 113 -11.25 -21.94 -0.45
N GLY A 114 -10.35 -22.61 0.27
CA GLY A 114 -10.62 -23.88 0.96
C GLY A 114 -9.97 -25.11 0.31
N LYS A 115 -9.57 -25.02 -0.96
CA LYS A 115 -8.95 -26.12 -1.72
C LYS A 115 -7.73 -25.67 -2.51
N ALA A 116 -7.85 -24.57 -3.24
CA ALA A 116 -6.81 -23.99 -4.07
C ALA A 116 -6.18 -22.77 -3.37
N LEU A 117 -4.87 -22.64 -3.53
CA LEU A 117 -4.05 -21.55 -3.05
C LEU A 117 -3.56 -20.74 -4.27
N SER A 118 -3.96 -19.48 -4.36
CA SER A 118 -3.53 -18.55 -5.40
C SER A 118 -2.56 -17.53 -4.79
N PHE A 119 -1.46 -17.21 -5.46
CA PHE A 119 -0.49 -16.22 -4.98
C PHE A 119 0.39 -15.73 -6.13
N SER A 120 1.26 -14.77 -5.83
CA SER A 120 2.28 -14.26 -6.75
C SER A 120 3.68 -14.31 -6.16
N VAL A 121 4.67 -14.64 -7.00
CA VAL A 121 6.11 -14.63 -6.70
C VAL A 121 6.80 -13.91 -7.85
N GLU A 122 7.66 -12.92 -7.55
CA GLU A 122 8.42 -12.18 -8.58
C GLU A 122 7.56 -11.68 -9.78
N GLN A 123 6.32 -11.23 -9.48
CA GLN A 123 5.30 -10.76 -10.44
C GLN A 123 4.61 -11.84 -11.29
N GLN A 124 4.93 -13.12 -11.11
CA GLN A 124 4.23 -14.24 -11.72
C GLN A 124 3.14 -14.77 -10.79
N ALA A 125 1.95 -15.04 -11.32
CA ALA A 125 0.84 -15.60 -10.56
C ALA A 125 0.83 -17.14 -10.66
N TYR A 126 0.47 -17.80 -9.57
CA TYR A 126 0.40 -19.26 -9.48
C TYR A 126 -0.87 -19.69 -8.78
N ASP A 127 -1.46 -20.75 -9.31
CA ASP A 127 -2.58 -21.46 -8.69
C ASP A 127 -2.13 -22.86 -8.31
N CYS A 128 -2.27 -23.21 -7.03
CA CYS A 128 -1.85 -24.48 -6.48
C CYS A 128 -3.02 -25.23 -5.83
N ALA A 129 -3.30 -26.44 -6.30
CA ALA A 129 -4.19 -27.38 -5.62
C ALA A 129 -3.45 -28.03 -4.44
N ILE A 130 -3.75 -27.57 -3.21
CA ILE A 130 -3.06 -28.00 -1.98
C ILE A 130 -3.78 -29.09 -1.20
N ASP A 131 -4.97 -29.50 -1.65
CA ASP A 131 -5.72 -30.64 -1.15
C ASP A 131 -5.21 -31.99 -1.70
N THR A 132 -4.39 -31.95 -2.76
CA THR A 132 -3.75 -33.13 -3.36
C THR A 132 -2.36 -33.40 -2.75
N THR A 133 -1.83 -34.62 -2.90
CA THR A 133 -0.42 -34.91 -2.59
C THR A 133 0.16 -35.77 -3.73
N PRO A 134 1.17 -35.28 -4.48
CA PRO A 134 1.88 -34.00 -4.32
C PRO A 134 0.99 -32.80 -4.67
N TYR A 135 1.35 -31.60 -4.17
CA TYR A 135 0.71 -30.35 -4.59
C TYR A 135 0.91 -30.15 -6.10
N ARG A 136 -0.11 -29.62 -6.77
CA ARG A 136 -0.06 -29.30 -8.20
C ARG A 136 -0.18 -27.81 -8.39
N CYS A 137 0.88 -27.18 -8.86
CA CYS A 137 0.93 -25.76 -9.13
C CYS A 137 1.00 -25.51 -10.63
N THR A 138 0.23 -24.54 -11.11
CA THR A 138 0.28 -24.07 -12.49
C THR A 138 0.59 -22.59 -12.50
N LEU A 139 1.50 -22.19 -13.39
CA LEU A 139 1.72 -20.78 -13.69
C LEU A 139 0.44 -20.23 -14.34
N ASN A 140 -0.12 -19.18 -13.75
CA ASN A 140 -1.21 -18.46 -14.33
C ASN A 140 -0.62 -17.30 -15.14
N ASP A 141 -0.32 -17.59 -16.41
CA ASP A 141 0.18 -16.61 -17.39
C ASP A 141 -0.90 -15.59 -17.80
N THR A 142 -2.14 -15.79 -17.34
CA THR A 142 -3.18 -14.79 -17.49
C THR A 142 -2.87 -13.67 -16.49
N PRO A 143 -2.58 -12.44 -16.95
CA PRO A 143 -2.57 -11.30 -16.05
C PRO A 143 -3.89 -11.33 -15.28
N PRO A 144 -3.89 -11.11 -13.94
CA PRO A 144 -5.12 -11.17 -13.15
C PRO A 144 -6.19 -10.40 -13.90
N GLU A 145 -7.28 -11.11 -14.21
CA GLU A 145 -8.33 -10.59 -15.07
C GLU A 145 -8.74 -9.23 -14.50
N ARG A 146 -9.09 -8.28 -15.36
CA ARG A 146 -9.31 -6.87 -14.99
C ARG A 146 -10.28 -6.69 -13.80
N SER A 147 -11.12 -7.70 -13.54
CA SER A 147 -12.05 -7.86 -12.42
C SER A 147 -11.38 -8.07 -11.05
N GLU A 148 -10.22 -8.70 -10.96
CA GLU A 148 -9.55 -9.02 -9.68
C GLU A 148 -8.77 -7.83 -9.10
N ARG A 149 -8.33 -6.90 -9.96
CA ARG A 149 -7.27 -5.94 -9.62
C ARG A 149 -7.65 -4.88 -8.58
N TYR A 150 -8.93 -4.77 -8.21
CA TYR A 150 -9.45 -3.86 -7.17
C TYR A 150 -10.62 -4.48 -6.40
N LEU A 151 -10.58 -5.80 -6.21
CA LEU A 151 -11.62 -6.56 -5.52
C LEU A 151 -11.71 -6.18 -4.03
N SER A 152 -12.92 -6.15 -3.49
CA SER A 152 -13.19 -5.97 -2.07
C SER A 152 -12.69 -7.19 -1.27
N PRO A 153 -12.35 -7.05 0.02
CA PRO A 153 -11.85 -8.15 0.84
C PRO A 153 -12.74 -9.40 0.83
N ASN A 154 -14.06 -9.24 0.77
CA ASN A 154 -15.00 -10.36 0.70
C ASN A 154 -15.24 -10.93 -0.72
N GLY A 155 -14.53 -10.43 -1.73
CA GLY A 155 -14.62 -10.89 -3.11
C GLY A 155 -15.86 -10.46 -3.91
N LYS A 156 -16.80 -9.71 -3.33
CA LYS A 156 -18.12 -9.47 -3.97
C LYS A 156 -18.18 -8.27 -4.90
N HIS A 157 -17.32 -7.28 -4.71
CA HIS A 157 -17.34 -6.04 -5.48
C HIS A 157 -15.94 -5.68 -5.94
N PHE A 158 -15.84 -4.96 -7.04
CA PHE A 158 -14.61 -4.30 -7.47
C PHE A 158 -14.95 -2.91 -8.01
N VAL A 159 -13.94 -2.09 -8.23
CA VAL A 159 -14.11 -0.79 -8.89
C VAL A 159 -13.27 -0.72 -10.16
N LYS A 160 -13.79 0.01 -11.14
CA LYS A 160 -13.06 0.34 -12.38
C LYS A 160 -13.21 1.80 -12.72
N VAL A 161 -12.27 2.32 -13.49
CA VAL A 161 -12.36 3.65 -14.09
C VAL A 161 -12.49 3.55 -15.60
N GLU A 162 -13.48 4.25 -16.14
CA GLU A 162 -13.71 4.40 -17.58
C GLU A 162 -14.03 5.86 -17.87
N HIS A 163 -13.40 6.43 -18.89
CA HIS A 163 -13.50 7.86 -19.20
C HIS A 163 -13.27 8.75 -17.96
N TYR A 164 -12.24 8.40 -17.17
CA TYR A 164 -11.86 9.07 -15.92
C TYR A 164 -12.92 9.06 -14.81
N ASN A 165 -13.98 8.28 -14.97
CA ASN A 165 -15.09 8.16 -14.02
C ASN A 165 -15.10 6.80 -13.33
N LEU A 166 -15.45 6.81 -12.05
CA LEU A 166 -15.42 5.64 -11.19
C LEU A 166 -16.76 4.89 -11.24
N SER A 167 -16.68 3.58 -11.37
CA SER A 167 -17.82 2.66 -11.32
C SER A 167 -17.61 1.60 -10.26
N LEU A 168 -18.67 1.25 -9.54
CA LEU A 168 -18.72 0.12 -8.61
C LEU A 168 -19.35 -1.07 -9.34
N CYS A 169 -18.67 -2.20 -9.34
CA CYS A 169 -19.08 -3.40 -10.06
C CYS A 169 -19.28 -4.57 -9.11
N ARG A 170 -20.19 -5.48 -9.48
CA ARG A 170 -20.34 -6.78 -8.83
C ARG A 170 -19.42 -7.80 -9.46
N ALA A 171 -18.71 -8.57 -8.65
CA ALA A 171 -17.78 -9.59 -9.14
C ALA A 171 -18.48 -10.80 -9.78
N ASP A 172 -19.68 -11.15 -9.31
CA ASP A 172 -20.42 -12.34 -9.77
C ASP A 172 -21.07 -12.20 -11.16
N THR A 173 -21.42 -10.98 -11.54
CA THR A 173 -22.20 -10.67 -12.74
C THR A 173 -21.49 -9.68 -13.66
N GLU A 174 -20.38 -9.12 -13.19
CA GLU A 174 -19.65 -7.99 -13.82
C GLU A 174 -20.51 -6.75 -14.11
N SER A 175 -21.70 -6.68 -13.51
CA SER A 175 -22.58 -5.54 -13.66
C SER A 175 -22.03 -4.34 -12.91
N CYS A 176 -22.00 -3.17 -13.55
CA CYS A 176 -21.38 -1.97 -13.02
C CYS A 176 -22.37 -0.81 -12.93
N GLN A 177 -22.34 -0.12 -11.79
CA GLN A 177 -22.99 1.17 -11.61
C GLN A 177 -21.94 2.28 -11.63
N GLN A 178 -22.10 3.20 -12.58
CA GLN A 178 -21.28 4.40 -12.67
C GLN A 178 -21.64 5.36 -11.53
N LEU A 179 -20.65 5.71 -10.70
CA LEU A 179 -20.82 6.59 -9.53
C LEU A 179 -20.52 8.05 -9.84
N THR A 180 -19.63 8.32 -10.79
CA THR A 180 -19.20 9.68 -11.15
C THR A 180 -19.39 9.94 -12.64
N ARG A 181 -19.59 11.20 -13.04
CA ARG A 181 -19.79 11.57 -14.45
C ARG A 181 -18.98 12.78 -14.91
N ASP A 182 -18.24 13.40 -14.01
CA ASP A 182 -17.52 14.66 -14.20
C ASP A 182 -16.00 14.51 -14.24
N GLY A 183 -15.49 13.28 -14.33
CA GLY A 183 -14.07 12.99 -14.46
C GLY A 183 -13.50 13.40 -15.83
N THR A 184 -12.26 13.89 -15.82
CA THR A 184 -11.49 14.25 -17.03
C THR A 184 -10.01 13.91 -16.84
N GLU A 185 -9.17 14.03 -17.89
CA GLU A 185 -7.72 13.83 -17.76
C GLU A 185 -7.11 14.78 -16.71
N ASN A 186 -7.62 16.01 -16.60
CA ASN A 186 -7.18 16.99 -15.62
C ASN A 186 -7.78 16.79 -14.23
N THR A 187 -8.92 16.07 -14.14
CA THR A 187 -9.59 15.80 -12.87
C THR A 187 -10.08 14.36 -12.72
N PRO A 188 -9.18 13.37 -12.78
CA PRO A 188 -9.58 11.97 -12.79
C PRO A 188 -9.92 11.45 -11.39
N TYR A 189 -10.79 10.44 -11.33
CA TYR A 189 -11.00 9.67 -10.10
C TYR A 189 -10.02 8.49 -10.02
N ALA A 190 -9.52 8.22 -8.82
CA ALA A 190 -8.71 7.07 -8.43
C ALA A 190 -7.36 6.84 -9.14
N LEU A 191 -7.07 7.55 -10.24
CA LEU A 191 -5.85 7.34 -11.03
C LEU A 191 -4.58 7.68 -10.23
N LYS A 192 -3.54 6.87 -10.44
CA LYS A 192 -2.16 7.17 -10.06
C LYS A 192 -1.50 8.04 -11.13
N HIS A 193 -0.52 8.84 -10.73
CA HIS A 193 0.47 9.38 -11.66
C HIS A 193 1.39 8.23 -12.09
N PRO A 194 1.47 7.93 -13.40
CA PRO A 194 2.33 6.86 -13.88
C PRO A 194 3.80 7.20 -13.64
N TYR A 195 4.59 6.16 -13.46
CA TYR A 195 6.04 6.26 -13.42
C TYR A 195 6.54 6.47 -14.86
N PRO A 196 7.46 7.42 -15.11
CA PRO A 196 7.97 7.71 -16.46
C PRO A 196 8.56 6.49 -17.16
N GLU A 197 9.30 5.66 -16.44
CA GLU A 197 9.89 4.41 -16.94
C GLU A 197 8.83 3.39 -17.38
N THR A 198 7.68 3.36 -16.71
CA THR A 198 6.56 2.48 -17.11
C THR A 198 5.92 2.96 -18.40
N LEU A 199 5.80 4.28 -18.58
CA LEU A 199 5.29 4.85 -19.84
C LEU A 199 6.23 4.55 -21.01
N LEU A 200 7.55 4.59 -20.80
CA LEU A 200 8.53 4.24 -21.84
C LEU A 200 8.49 2.75 -22.18
N ALA A 201 8.46 1.88 -21.17
CA ALA A 201 8.52 0.44 -21.37
C ALA A 201 7.24 -0.12 -22.03
N ALA A 202 6.08 0.52 -21.82
CA ALA A 202 4.79 0.06 -22.30
C ALA A 202 4.11 1.08 -23.23
N LYS A 203 4.34 0.96 -24.55
CA LYS A 203 3.73 1.84 -25.58
C LYS A 203 2.19 1.92 -25.50
N ASN A 204 1.52 0.89 -25.00
CA ASN A 204 0.07 0.83 -24.81
C ASN A 204 -0.37 0.97 -23.35
N PHE A 205 0.42 1.66 -22.51
CA PHE A 205 0.07 1.85 -21.10
C PHE A 205 -1.25 2.61 -20.93
N ASP A 206 -2.24 1.97 -20.30
CA ASP A 206 -3.51 2.60 -19.95
C ASP A 206 -3.53 3.02 -18.47
N SER A 207 -3.33 4.31 -18.22
CA SER A 207 -3.37 4.89 -16.87
C SER A 207 -4.66 4.61 -16.11
N GLN A 208 -5.79 4.40 -16.80
CA GLN A 208 -7.08 4.12 -16.16
C GLN A 208 -7.18 2.71 -15.57
N GLN A 209 -6.19 1.84 -15.82
CA GLN A 209 -6.04 0.55 -15.13
C GLN A 209 -5.23 0.64 -13.85
N HIS A 210 -4.61 1.77 -13.55
CA HIS A 210 -3.68 1.95 -12.42
C HIS A 210 -4.30 2.87 -11.37
N LEU A 211 -5.11 2.27 -10.50
CA LEU A 211 -5.89 2.96 -9.48
C LEU A 211 -5.23 2.87 -8.11
N GLN A 212 -5.49 3.86 -7.27
CA GLN A 212 -5.26 3.80 -5.83
C GLN A 212 -6.60 3.81 -5.11
N VAL A 213 -6.92 2.67 -4.49
CA VAL A 213 -8.16 2.46 -3.75
C VAL A 213 -7.85 1.69 -2.47
N TYR A 214 -8.66 1.91 -1.45
CA TYR A 214 -8.55 1.21 -0.17
C TYR A 214 -9.93 0.80 0.30
N TRP A 215 -10.14 -0.50 0.43
CA TRP A 215 -11.36 -1.06 1.00
C TRP A 215 -11.30 -1.03 2.54
N SER A 216 -12.46 -0.88 3.18
CA SER A 216 -12.62 -1.28 4.58
C SER A 216 -12.54 -2.80 4.68
N ASP A 217 -12.03 -3.31 5.80
CA ASP A 217 -11.83 -4.76 6.01
C ASP A 217 -13.16 -5.54 5.90
N ASP A 218 -14.26 -4.94 6.33
CA ASP A 218 -15.61 -5.49 6.23
C ASP A 218 -16.27 -5.33 4.85
N SER A 219 -15.56 -4.74 3.88
CA SER A 219 -16.02 -4.47 2.51
C SER A 219 -17.25 -3.55 2.39
N GLN A 220 -17.60 -2.77 3.43
CA GLN A 220 -18.73 -1.84 3.37
C GLN A 220 -18.40 -0.51 2.69
N TYR A 221 -17.12 -0.10 2.74
CA TYR A 221 -16.67 1.18 2.24
C TYR A 221 -15.42 1.04 1.37
N LEU A 222 -15.27 1.95 0.42
CA LEU A 222 -14.01 2.16 -0.31
C LEU A 222 -13.64 3.63 -0.27
N ILE A 223 -12.37 3.94 -0.02
CA ILE A 223 -11.85 5.29 -0.15
C ILE A 223 -10.85 5.38 -1.30
N SER A 224 -10.96 6.48 -2.05
CA SER A 224 -10.05 6.90 -3.11
C SER A 224 -10.06 8.43 -3.16
N TYR A 225 -9.86 9.04 -4.33
CA TYR A 225 -9.84 10.49 -4.48
C TYR A 225 -10.23 10.94 -5.89
N LYS A 226 -10.68 12.20 -5.99
CA LYS A 226 -10.67 13.00 -7.21
C LYS A 226 -9.41 13.85 -7.24
N LEU A 227 -8.60 13.68 -8.27
CA LEU A 227 -7.39 14.46 -8.46
C LEU A 227 -7.72 15.78 -9.17
N PHE A 228 -6.94 16.83 -8.91
CA PHE A 228 -7.02 18.13 -9.57
C PHE A 228 -5.61 18.49 -10.02
N ARG A 229 -5.35 18.42 -11.33
CA ARG A 229 -4.01 18.59 -11.90
C ARG A 229 -3.96 19.44 -13.18
N ALA A 230 -5.02 20.20 -13.45
CA ALA A 230 -4.98 21.22 -14.49
C ALA A 230 -3.88 22.24 -14.18
N GLY A 231 -3.03 22.58 -15.16
CA GLY A 231 -1.95 23.55 -14.99
C GLY A 231 -0.70 23.04 -14.26
N VAL A 232 -0.70 21.78 -13.80
CA VAL A 232 0.50 21.16 -13.21
C VAL A 232 1.56 20.95 -14.29
N ASN A 233 2.81 21.29 -13.97
CA ASN A 233 3.92 21.17 -14.89
C ASN A 233 4.15 19.70 -15.32
N LYS A 234 4.59 19.53 -16.58
CA LYS A 234 4.98 18.24 -17.14
C LYS A 234 6.43 18.30 -17.57
N LEU A 235 7.19 17.24 -17.29
CA LEU A 235 8.53 17.03 -17.84
C LEU A 235 8.47 15.97 -18.93
N THR A 236 9.53 15.92 -19.75
CA THR A 236 9.71 14.90 -20.79
C THR A 236 10.91 14.02 -20.44
N LEU A 237 10.72 12.71 -20.50
CA LEU A 237 11.81 11.73 -20.42
C LEU A 237 12.08 11.17 -21.81
N THR A 238 13.35 11.06 -22.18
CA THR A 238 13.80 10.62 -23.51
C THR A 238 14.67 9.38 -23.37
N ASP A 239 14.32 8.30 -24.05
CA ASP A 239 15.19 7.14 -24.26
C ASP A 239 16.04 7.36 -25.51
N SER A 240 17.34 7.61 -25.30
CA SER A 240 18.31 7.85 -26.38
C SER A 240 18.88 6.57 -26.98
N THR A 241 18.49 5.41 -26.45
CA THR A 241 18.95 4.08 -26.86
C THR A 241 17.83 3.21 -27.41
N ALA A 242 16.69 3.82 -27.73
CA ALA A 242 15.55 3.13 -28.32
C ALA A 242 15.97 2.37 -29.59
N GLY A 243 15.43 1.15 -29.76
CA GLY A 243 15.74 0.29 -30.90
C GLY A 243 15.13 0.73 -32.24
N ASP A 244 14.35 1.82 -32.24
CA ASP A 244 13.60 2.32 -33.38
C ASP A 244 14.47 3.19 -34.30
N ASP A 245 15.30 2.57 -35.15
CA ASP A 245 15.94 3.13 -36.37
C ASP A 245 16.39 4.61 -36.28
N PHE A 246 17.28 4.92 -35.33
CA PHE A 246 17.83 6.28 -35.08
C PHE A 246 16.83 7.35 -34.60
N SER A 247 15.64 6.94 -34.17
CA SER A 247 14.66 7.78 -33.46
C SER A 247 14.79 7.64 -31.94
N VAL A 248 14.29 8.62 -31.19
CA VAL A 248 14.20 8.58 -29.72
C VAL A 248 12.76 8.31 -29.31
N ASP A 249 12.58 7.51 -28.25
CA ASP A 249 11.30 7.39 -27.58
C ASP A 249 11.18 8.46 -26.49
N THR A 250 10.01 9.10 -26.40
CA THR A 250 9.76 10.14 -25.40
C THR A 250 8.42 9.98 -24.72
N VAL A 251 8.36 10.34 -23.44
CA VAL A 251 7.12 10.38 -22.66
C VAL A 251 7.04 11.68 -21.87
N SER A 252 5.85 12.29 -21.84
CA SER A 252 5.57 13.43 -20.96
C SER A 252 4.80 12.99 -19.72
N TYR A 253 5.21 13.47 -18.56
CA TYR A 253 4.63 13.08 -17.27
C TYR A 253 4.49 14.27 -16.33
N TYR A 254 3.48 14.23 -15.46
CA TYR A 254 3.29 15.26 -14.43
C TYR A 254 4.43 15.22 -13.41
N TYR A 255 5.06 16.36 -13.19
CA TYR A 255 6.14 16.49 -12.20
C TYR A 255 6.08 17.87 -11.54
N PRO A 256 5.39 17.98 -10.39
CA PRO A 256 5.33 19.24 -9.65
C PRO A 256 6.70 19.58 -9.07
N GLN A 257 7.22 20.77 -9.41
CA GLN A 257 8.50 21.25 -8.93
C GLN A 257 8.33 22.22 -7.76
N ALA A 258 9.40 22.37 -6.96
CA ALA A 258 9.43 23.37 -5.90
C ALA A 258 9.30 24.77 -6.52
N GLY A 259 8.29 25.52 -6.06
CA GLY A 259 7.99 26.86 -6.58
C GLY A 259 6.91 26.90 -7.67
N ASP A 260 6.41 25.75 -8.14
CA ASP A 260 5.26 25.74 -9.06
C ASP A 260 4.03 26.38 -8.39
N GLU A 261 3.36 27.28 -9.12
CA GLU A 261 2.15 27.94 -8.63
C GLU A 261 0.98 26.95 -8.48
N THR A 262 0.94 25.94 -9.33
CA THR A 262 -0.13 24.93 -9.35
C THR A 262 0.43 23.55 -9.06
N LEU A 263 -0.03 22.96 -7.97
CA LEU A 263 0.35 21.63 -7.52
C LEU A 263 -0.86 20.69 -7.65
N PRO A 264 -0.64 19.40 -7.96
CA PRO A 264 -1.72 18.44 -8.05
C PRO A 264 -2.30 18.18 -6.65
N MET A 265 -3.62 18.30 -6.53
CA MET A 265 -4.32 18.15 -5.25
C MET A 265 -5.38 17.05 -5.35
N ALA A 266 -5.43 16.15 -4.39
CA ALA A 266 -6.40 15.07 -4.31
C ALA A 266 -7.45 15.34 -3.24
N GLN A 267 -8.72 15.35 -3.61
CA GLN A 267 -9.83 15.39 -2.69
C GLN A 267 -10.37 13.99 -2.44
N LEU A 268 -10.46 13.57 -1.18
CA LEU A 268 -10.91 12.23 -0.83
C LEU A 268 -12.33 11.96 -1.33
N TYR A 269 -12.55 10.74 -1.80
CA TYR A 269 -13.84 10.25 -2.29
C TYR A 269 -14.15 8.94 -1.58
N LEU A 270 -15.27 8.90 -0.86
CA LEU A 270 -15.76 7.72 -0.14
C LEU A 270 -16.90 7.09 -0.93
N ILE A 271 -16.88 5.77 -1.07
CA ILE A 271 -17.96 4.97 -1.63
C ILE A 271 -18.59 4.16 -0.51
N ASP A 272 -19.91 4.24 -0.41
CA ASP A 272 -20.75 3.36 0.40
C ASP A 272 -21.31 2.27 -0.53
N VAL A 273 -20.90 1.03 -0.29
CA VAL A 273 -21.22 -0.10 -1.18
C VAL A 273 -22.70 -0.46 -1.10
N ALA A 274 -23.28 -0.45 0.11
CA ALA A 274 -24.67 -0.81 0.33
C ALA A 274 -25.62 0.20 -0.32
N LYS A 275 -25.28 1.49 -0.25
CA LYS A 275 -26.03 2.56 -0.91
C LYS A 275 -25.71 2.70 -2.39
N GLN A 276 -24.62 2.08 -2.87
CA GLN A 276 -24.07 2.24 -4.21
C GLN A 276 -23.89 3.73 -4.57
N GLN A 277 -23.34 4.49 -3.65
CA GLN A 277 -23.16 5.93 -3.77
C GLN A 277 -21.75 6.31 -3.39
N GLY A 278 -21.24 7.37 -4.02
CA GLY A 278 -19.98 7.97 -3.59
C GLY A 278 -20.13 9.45 -3.26
N THR A 279 -19.25 9.96 -2.41
CA THR A 279 -19.29 11.31 -1.87
C THR A 279 -17.87 11.87 -1.81
N LEU A 280 -17.68 13.07 -2.35
CA LEU A 280 -16.46 13.86 -2.09
C LEU A 280 -16.47 14.32 -0.65
N LEU A 281 -15.43 13.95 0.10
CA LEU A 281 -15.33 14.32 1.50
C LEU A 281 -14.97 15.80 1.64
N ALA A 282 -15.55 16.43 2.65
CA ALA A 282 -15.21 17.79 3.09
C ALA A 282 -13.94 17.77 3.96
N ALA A 283 -12.87 17.14 3.46
CA ALA A 283 -11.56 17.10 4.09
C ALA A 283 -10.56 17.95 3.29
N PRO A 284 -9.50 18.48 3.92
CA PRO A 284 -8.42 19.14 3.21
C PRO A 284 -7.86 18.25 2.09
N LYS A 285 -7.62 18.85 0.93
CA LYS A 285 -7.02 18.11 -0.20
C LYS A 285 -5.58 17.73 0.14
N VAL A 286 -5.16 16.56 -0.30
CA VAL A 286 -3.81 16.03 -0.11
C VAL A 286 -3.00 16.28 -1.38
N MET A 287 -1.79 16.84 -1.24
CA MET A 287 -0.96 17.22 -2.39
C MET A 287 -0.20 16.02 -2.97
N GLN A 288 -0.37 15.73 -4.26
CA GLN A 288 0.38 14.69 -4.98
C GLN A 288 1.79 15.08 -5.40
N THR A 289 2.73 14.96 -4.47
CA THR A 289 4.11 15.42 -4.69
C THR A 289 4.92 14.58 -5.67
N TYR A 290 4.48 13.35 -5.98
CA TYR A 290 5.27 12.42 -6.79
C TYR A 290 4.42 11.48 -7.64
N TYR A 291 5.08 10.63 -8.43
CA TYR A 291 4.45 9.49 -9.10
C TYR A 291 3.83 8.51 -8.08
N GLY A 292 2.93 7.65 -8.54
CA GLY A 292 2.11 6.80 -7.68
C GLY A 292 0.77 7.45 -7.33
N GLY A 293 0.18 7.12 -6.18
CA GLY A 293 -1.12 7.64 -5.78
C GLY A 293 -1.02 8.75 -4.73
N ALA A 294 -2.08 9.55 -4.59
CA ALA A 294 -2.14 10.70 -3.69
C ALA A 294 -2.13 10.39 -2.18
N LEU A 295 -2.30 9.13 -1.81
CA LEU A 295 -2.36 8.66 -0.43
C LEU A 295 -1.09 7.86 -0.14
N TRP A 296 -0.09 8.48 0.48
CA TRP A 296 1.18 7.83 0.87
C TRP A 296 1.33 7.73 2.39
N GLY A 297 2.05 6.70 2.84
CA GLY A 297 2.40 6.47 4.24
C GLY A 297 1.67 5.27 4.85
N ASN A 298 2.44 4.28 5.33
CA ASN A 298 1.92 3.04 5.94
C ASN A 298 0.96 3.29 7.13
N GLY A 299 1.02 4.45 7.78
CA GLY A 299 0.13 4.81 8.90
C GLY A 299 -1.13 5.59 8.50
N ILE A 300 -1.20 6.12 7.28
CA ILE A 300 -2.36 6.84 6.76
C ILE A 300 -3.43 5.82 6.35
N THR A 301 -3.05 4.75 5.66
CA THR A 301 -3.97 3.66 5.30
C THR A 301 -4.65 3.03 6.52
N THR A 302 -3.89 2.71 7.58
CA THR A 302 -4.45 2.13 8.81
C THR A 302 -5.32 3.15 9.56
N ARG A 303 -4.91 4.42 9.67
CA ARG A 303 -5.70 5.45 10.37
C ARG A 303 -6.95 5.89 9.62
N PHE A 304 -6.96 5.83 8.29
CA PHE A 304 -8.17 6.12 7.50
C PHE A 304 -9.17 4.96 7.59
N ILE A 305 -8.73 3.70 7.62
CA ILE A 305 -9.61 2.56 7.91
C ILE A 305 -10.20 2.69 9.32
N THR A 306 -9.38 3.02 10.33
CA THR A 306 -9.88 3.28 11.69
C THR A 306 -10.81 4.52 11.76
N MET A 307 -10.60 5.55 10.95
CA MET A 307 -11.52 6.70 10.87
C MET A 307 -12.82 6.38 10.14
N ILE A 308 -12.81 5.49 9.15
CA ILE A 308 -14.04 5.01 8.48
C ILE A 308 -14.93 4.28 9.50
N ASP A 309 -14.34 3.44 10.37
CA ASP A 309 -15.07 2.79 11.46
C ASP A 309 -15.66 3.80 12.47
N VAL A 310 -14.94 4.89 12.76
CA VAL A 310 -15.38 5.95 13.70
C VAL A 310 -16.43 6.88 13.08
N VAL A 311 -16.34 7.20 11.79
CA VAL A 311 -17.30 8.09 11.10
C VAL A 311 -18.61 7.35 10.79
N ALA A 312 -18.56 6.05 10.49
CA ALA A 312 -19.76 5.21 10.35
C ALA A 312 -20.53 5.08 11.68
N THR A 313 -19.82 4.97 12.81
CA THR A 313 -20.45 4.98 14.14
C THR A 313 -21.01 6.35 14.53
N ALA A 314 -20.33 7.46 14.19
CA ALA A 314 -20.83 8.81 14.49
C ALA A 314 -22.15 9.14 13.75
N ASN A 315 -22.29 8.78 12.48
CA ASN A 315 -23.53 9.03 11.72
C ASN A 315 -24.73 8.18 12.20
N THR A 316 -24.48 7.06 12.88
CA THR A 316 -25.55 6.25 13.49
C THR A 316 -26.09 6.88 14.79
N ILE A 317 -25.29 7.68 15.47
CA ILE A 317 -25.66 8.35 16.73
C ILE A 317 -26.45 9.64 16.44
N TYR A 318 -26.10 10.39 15.39
CA TYR A 318 -26.84 11.61 15.00
C TYR A 318 -28.17 11.34 14.27
N ALA A 319 -28.42 10.12 13.81
CA ALA A 319 -29.72 9.72 13.25
C ALA A 319 -30.70 9.18 14.31
N LYS A 320 -30.28 9.09 15.59
CA LYS A 320 -31.09 8.64 16.73
C LYS A 320 -31.27 9.70 17.83
N LEU A 321 -30.90 10.94 17.54
CA LEU A 321 -31.26 12.15 18.30
C LEU A 321 -32.12 13.04 17.42
#